data_AF-A0A452XMD6-F1
#
_entry.id   AF-A0A452XMD6-F1
#
_cell.length_a   1.000
_cell.length_b   1.000
_cell.length_c   1.000
_cell.angle_alpha   90.00
_cell.angle_beta   90.00
_cell.angle_gamma   90.00
#
_symmetry.space_group_name_H-M   'P 1'
#
loop_
_entity.id
_entity.type
_entity.pdbx_description
1 polymer ?
#
loop_
_entity_poly.entity_id
_entity_poly.type
_entity_poly.pdbx_seq_one_letter_code
_entity_poly.pdbx_strand_id
1 'polypeptide(L)'
;MIAQAMQSPEPFLQIPVLMSRGVVSYYPSKGSTDDTPIMAPEMPDQHDATTSFYFRGNLTSLLPQSVPANVDEQLFIAIDVGDICSHDGSHDNCMVTRLNNISFHLPTTTSLLQAHYNNNMSTSAISMLKEFPRCPPSSEFGYSPTSVGTAVRTVRYNTTVEIVFQNPYSSGMFSASNPMHLHGHDLFILGQGLGKFDPVKDVQAYNLVDPPVRNTALAPIYGWTAIRFVASNPGTYARTHTRMYKFMRGLVFIWFPVH
;
A
#
# COMPACT_ATOMS: atom_id res chain seq x y z
N MET A 1 28.09 -23.79 6.87
CA MET A 1 27.44 -23.24 5.66
C MET A 1 26.98 -21.84 6.00
N ILE A 2 27.65 -20.84 5.46
CA ILE A 2 27.24 -19.44 5.62
C ILE A 2 26.08 -19.23 4.64
N ALA A 3 24.90 -18.91 5.15
CA ALA A 3 23.77 -18.58 4.29
C ALA A 3 24.16 -17.33 3.48
N GLN A 4 24.36 -17.51 2.17
CA GLN A 4 24.39 -16.37 1.26
C GLN A 4 23.06 -15.65 1.42
N ALA A 5 23.12 -14.38 1.82
CA ALA A 5 21.97 -13.51 1.83
C ALA A 5 21.30 -13.62 0.45
N MET A 6 19.99 -13.86 0.44
CA MET A 6 19.15 -13.77 -0.75
C MET A 6 19.23 -12.32 -1.25
N GLN A 7 20.27 -11.99 -2.01
CA GLN A 7 20.32 -10.78 -2.81
C GLN A 7 19.24 -10.92 -3.87
N SER A 8 18.33 -9.95 -3.92
CA SER A 8 17.40 -9.85 -5.02
C SER A 8 18.22 -9.66 -6.31
N PRO A 9 17.90 -10.37 -7.40
CA PRO A 9 18.57 -10.14 -8.68
C PRO A 9 18.37 -8.69 -9.12
N GLU A 10 19.40 -8.12 -9.75
CA GLU A 10 19.34 -6.80 -10.36
C GLU A 10 18.11 -6.70 -11.29
N PRO A 11 17.27 -5.65 -11.16
CA PRO A 11 16.10 -5.51 -12.01
C PRO A 11 16.49 -5.25 -13.46
N PHE A 12 15.64 -5.72 -14.38
CA PHE A 12 15.82 -5.56 -15.83
C PHE A 12 15.90 -4.08 -16.30
N LEU A 13 15.45 -3.13 -15.48
CA LEU A 13 15.50 -1.70 -15.75
C LEU A 13 16.20 -0.97 -14.61
N GLN A 14 17.34 -0.37 -14.92
CA GLN A 14 18.11 0.43 -13.98
C GLN A 14 17.45 1.80 -13.80
N ILE A 15 16.97 2.06 -12.58
CA ILE A 15 16.51 3.38 -12.19
C ILE A 15 17.75 4.24 -11.90
N PRO A 16 17.82 5.49 -12.38
CA PRO A 16 18.95 6.37 -12.07
C PRO A 16 19.05 6.60 -10.57
N VAL A 17 20.26 6.47 -10.03
CA VAL A 17 20.53 6.73 -8.61
C VAL A 17 20.37 8.23 -8.34
N LEU A 18 19.35 8.58 -7.57
CA LEU A 18 19.13 9.96 -7.11
C LEU A 18 19.76 10.12 -5.72
N MET A 19 20.94 10.72 -5.66
CA MET A 19 21.60 11.03 -4.39
C MET A 19 21.20 12.41 -3.86
N SER A 20 20.82 12.46 -2.59
CA SER A 20 20.66 13.70 -1.82
C SER A 20 21.50 13.61 -0.54
N ARG A 21 22.06 14.72 -0.08
CA ARG A 21 22.94 14.79 1.09
C ARG A 21 22.56 15.96 1.98
N GLY A 22 22.63 15.76 3.29
CA GLY A 22 22.54 16.79 4.32
C GLY A 22 23.79 16.75 5.22
N VAL A 23 24.17 17.89 5.81
CA VAL A 23 25.35 17.99 6.69
C VAL A 23 24.91 18.16 8.13
N VAL A 24 25.43 17.32 9.02
CA VAL A 24 25.30 17.48 10.48
C VAL A 24 26.61 18.08 10.99
N SER A 25 26.53 19.21 11.70
CA SER A 25 27.68 19.92 12.26
C SER A 25 27.58 19.98 13.78
N TYR A 26 28.70 19.76 14.47
CA TYR A 26 28.79 19.80 15.92
C TYR A 26 29.42 21.12 16.38
N TYR A 27 28.80 21.79 17.37
CA TYR A 27 29.28 23.05 17.94
C TYR A 27 29.91 22.84 19.33
N PRO A 28 31.01 23.54 19.71
CA PRO A 28 31.73 24.53 18.93
C PRO A 28 32.64 23.88 17.89
N SER A 29 32.37 24.16 16.61
CA SER A 29 33.30 23.80 15.55
C SER A 29 34.51 24.72 15.68
N LYS A 30 35.58 24.27 16.32
CA LYS A 30 36.88 24.91 16.12
C LYS A 30 37.10 24.89 14.61
N GLY A 31 37.15 26.07 14.00
CA GLY A 31 37.14 26.23 12.54
C GLY A 31 38.09 25.23 11.91
N SER A 32 37.52 24.19 11.30
CA SER A 32 38.30 23.16 10.63
C SER A 32 38.81 23.79 9.36
N THR A 33 40.08 24.15 9.35
CA THR A 33 40.84 24.50 8.16
C THR A 33 41.24 23.27 7.34
N ASP A 34 40.80 22.07 7.74
CA ASP A 34 41.18 20.83 7.08
C ASP A 34 40.18 20.44 5.99
N ASP A 35 40.73 20.18 4.79
CA ASP A 35 40.16 19.45 3.64
C ASP A 35 39.72 18.00 3.99
N THR A 36 39.28 17.76 5.22
CA THR A 36 38.84 16.44 5.67
C THR A 36 37.53 16.08 4.95
N PRO A 37 37.50 14.96 4.21
CA PRO A 37 36.30 14.55 3.50
C PRO A 37 35.17 14.31 4.51
N ILE A 38 34.03 14.96 4.29
CA ILE A 38 32.81 14.77 5.09
C ILE A 38 32.45 13.29 5.01
N MET A 39 32.39 12.63 6.17
CA MET A 39 31.98 11.23 6.28
C MET A 39 30.56 11.07 5.73
N ALA A 40 30.40 10.25 4.69
CA ALA A 40 29.11 9.82 4.20
C ALA A 40 28.79 8.43 4.81
N PRO A 41 27.56 8.19 5.27
CA PRO A 41 27.16 6.86 5.69
C PRO A 41 27.17 5.90 4.50
N GLU A 42 27.49 4.63 4.76
CA GLU A 42 27.27 3.56 3.80
C GLU A 42 25.75 3.32 3.70
N MET A 43 25.21 3.52 2.50
CA MET A 43 23.79 3.32 2.22
C MET A 43 23.60 1.96 1.54
N PRO A 44 22.54 1.19 1.89
CA PRO A 44 22.21 -0.02 1.16
C PRO A 44 22.00 0.24 -0.34
N ASP A 45 22.21 -0.78 -1.16
CA ASP A 45 21.92 -0.71 -2.58
C ASP A 45 20.44 -0.38 -2.84
N GLN A 46 20.14 0.37 -3.91
CA GLN A 46 18.76 0.77 -4.23
C GLN A 46 17.82 -0.42 -4.54
N HIS A 47 18.38 -1.57 -4.87
CA HIS A 47 17.67 -2.83 -5.11
C HIS A 47 17.67 -3.76 -3.90
N ASP A 48 18.25 -3.36 -2.77
CA ASP A 48 18.24 -4.14 -1.53
C ASP A 48 16.88 -4.05 -0.79
N ALA A 49 15.90 -4.74 -1.36
CA ALA A 49 14.58 -4.89 -0.75
C ALA A 49 14.63 -5.65 0.58
N THR A 50 15.65 -6.50 0.77
CA THR A 50 15.83 -7.35 1.96
C THR A 50 16.13 -6.51 3.20
N THR A 51 17.09 -5.58 3.11
CA THR A 51 17.40 -4.66 4.23
C THR A 51 16.18 -3.81 4.60
N SER A 52 15.43 -3.30 3.62
CA SER A 52 14.20 -2.55 3.86
C SER A 52 13.11 -3.39 4.54
N PHE A 53 12.94 -4.65 4.11
CA PHE A 53 11.97 -5.59 4.69
C PHE A 53 12.24 -5.84 6.18
N TYR A 54 13.47 -6.19 6.54
CA TYR A 54 13.83 -6.49 7.93
C TYR A 54 13.86 -5.25 8.83
N PHE A 55 14.33 -4.10 8.33
CA PHE A 55 14.27 -2.84 9.08
C PHE A 55 12.83 -2.52 9.49
N ARG A 56 11.86 -2.72 8.60
CA ARG A 56 10.43 -2.49 8.89
C ARG A 56 9.83 -3.57 9.78
N GLY A 57 10.28 -4.82 9.64
CA GLY A 57 9.78 -5.95 10.43
C GLY A 57 10.13 -5.86 11.91
N ASN A 58 11.19 -5.12 12.25
CA ASN A 58 11.64 -4.94 13.63
C ASN A 58 10.99 -3.76 14.36
N LEU A 59 10.01 -3.10 13.74
CA LEU A 59 9.34 -1.96 14.36
C LEU A 59 8.24 -2.44 15.31
N THR A 60 8.24 -1.92 16.53
CA THR A 60 7.18 -2.14 17.52
C THR A 60 6.73 -0.83 18.14
N SER A 61 5.54 -0.84 18.75
CA SER A 61 5.02 0.31 19.49
C SER A 61 5.62 0.37 20.90
N LEU A 62 6.12 1.54 21.30
CA LEU A 62 6.65 1.75 22.67
C LEU A 62 5.58 1.60 23.75
N LEU A 63 4.38 2.12 23.48
CA LEU A 63 3.21 2.01 24.34
C LEU A 63 2.15 1.18 23.60
N PRO A 64 2.06 -0.13 23.88
CA PRO A 64 1.15 -1.01 23.16
C PRO A 64 -0.29 -0.57 23.36
N GLN A 65 -0.99 -0.32 22.26
CA GLN A 65 -2.44 -0.12 22.26
C GLN A 65 -3.12 -1.47 22.05
N SER A 66 -4.23 -1.71 22.74
CA SER A 66 -4.98 -2.96 22.62
C SER A 66 -5.48 -3.13 21.18
N VAL A 67 -4.95 -4.14 20.50
CA VAL A 67 -5.41 -4.53 19.17
C VAL A 67 -6.78 -5.19 19.32
N PRO A 68 -7.83 -4.73 18.60
CA PRO A 68 -9.14 -5.37 18.67
C PRO A 68 -9.04 -6.85 18.25
N ALA A 69 -9.46 -7.76 19.12
CA ALA A 69 -9.29 -9.21 18.89
C ALA A 69 -10.26 -9.75 17.83
N ASN A 70 -11.51 -9.28 17.84
CA ASN A 70 -12.55 -9.72 16.92
C ASN A 70 -12.52 -8.86 15.66
N VAL A 71 -12.52 -9.52 14.50
CA VAL A 71 -12.57 -8.87 13.20
C VAL A 71 -13.97 -9.00 12.64
N ASP A 72 -14.59 -7.87 12.32
CA ASP A 72 -15.96 -7.82 11.78
C ASP A 72 -15.97 -7.88 10.24
N GLU A 73 -14.92 -7.35 9.60
CA GLU A 73 -14.81 -7.26 8.14
C GLU A 73 -13.37 -7.56 7.70
N GLN A 74 -13.20 -8.53 6.81
CA GLN A 74 -11.92 -8.92 6.24
C GLN A 74 -11.84 -8.56 4.75
N LEU A 75 -10.72 -7.98 4.34
CA LEU A 75 -10.41 -7.74 2.94
C LEU A 75 -9.05 -8.34 2.58
N PHE A 76 -9.01 -8.99 1.43
CA PHE A 76 -7.79 -9.37 0.76
C PHE A 76 -7.64 -8.50 -0.49
N ILE A 77 -6.65 -7.60 -0.48
CA ILE A 77 -6.44 -6.62 -1.55
C ILE A 77 -5.17 -6.98 -2.31
N ALA A 78 -5.35 -7.49 -3.53
CA ALA A 78 -4.26 -7.68 -4.46
C ALA A 78 -3.92 -6.34 -5.13
N ILE A 79 -2.65 -5.95 -5.05
CA ILE A 79 -2.08 -4.75 -5.66
C ILE A 79 -1.29 -5.21 -6.88
N ASP A 80 -1.78 -4.93 -8.07
CA ASP A 80 -1.16 -5.41 -9.31
C ASP A 80 -1.28 -4.34 -10.41
N VAL A 81 -0.73 -4.66 -11.57
CA VAL A 81 -0.84 -3.87 -12.78
C VAL A 81 -1.69 -4.63 -13.80
N GLY A 82 -2.50 -3.91 -14.57
CA GLY A 82 -3.20 -4.47 -15.72
C GLY A 82 -3.34 -3.46 -16.86
N ASP A 83 -4.21 -3.79 -17.80
CA ASP A 83 -4.44 -3.02 -19.03
C ASP A 83 -5.87 -2.47 -19.09
N ILE A 84 -6.06 -1.28 -19.67
CA ILE A 84 -7.38 -0.70 -19.95
C ILE A 84 -7.65 -0.51 -21.45
N CYS A 85 -6.70 -0.83 -22.33
CA CYS A 85 -6.88 -0.71 -23.77
C CYS A 85 -7.58 -1.96 -24.34
N SER A 86 -8.46 -1.72 -25.32
CA SER A 86 -8.96 -2.77 -26.21
C SER A 86 -7.89 -3.10 -27.25
N HIS A 87 -7.92 -4.31 -27.82
CA HIS A 87 -6.93 -4.98 -28.68
C HIS A 87 -6.41 -4.24 -29.95
N ASP A 88 -6.50 -2.91 -30.04
CA ASP A 88 -6.05 -2.12 -31.19
C ASP A 88 -4.61 -1.60 -31.02
N GLY A 89 -3.66 -2.53 -30.87
CA GLY A 89 -2.24 -2.42 -31.28
C GLY A 89 -1.34 -1.30 -30.73
N SER A 90 -1.84 -0.32 -29.99
CA SER A 90 -1.07 0.77 -29.37
C SER A 90 -0.84 0.44 -27.89
N HIS A 91 0.26 -0.26 -27.58
CA HIS A 91 0.62 -0.64 -26.21
C HIS A 91 1.27 0.49 -25.40
N ASP A 92 1.56 1.63 -26.02
CA ASP A 92 2.07 2.79 -25.30
C ASP A 92 0.93 3.42 -24.50
N ASN A 93 1.09 3.45 -23.17
CA ASN A 93 0.29 4.23 -22.22
C ASN A 93 -1.00 3.58 -21.64
N CYS A 94 -1.19 2.27 -21.79
CA CYS A 94 -2.40 1.56 -21.32
C CYS A 94 -2.26 0.86 -19.96
N MET A 95 -1.04 0.80 -19.43
CA MET A 95 -0.70 0.17 -18.16
C MET A 95 -1.29 0.97 -16.99
N VAL A 96 -2.08 0.32 -16.15
CA VAL A 96 -2.67 0.93 -14.95
C VAL A 96 -2.44 0.09 -13.71
N THR A 97 -2.30 0.75 -12.56
CA THR A 97 -2.37 0.07 -11.27
C THR A 97 -3.82 -0.21 -10.92
N ARG A 98 -4.06 -1.36 -10.30
CA ARG A 98 -5.38 -1.82 -9.88
C ARG A 98 -5.33 -2.46 -8.51
N LEU A 99 -6.42 -2.31 -7.77
CA LEU A 99 -6.68 -3.05 -6.53
C LEU A 99 -7.85 -3.99 -6.78
N ASN A 100 -7.70 -5.29 -6.54
CA ASN A 100 -8.73 -6.31 -6.80
C ASN A 100 -9.40 -6.16 -8.18
N ASN A 101 -8.58 -5.98 -9.22
CA ASN A 101 -8.99 -5.78 -10.61
C ASN A 101 -9.73 -4.46 -10.93
N ILE A 102 -9.69 -3.48 -10.04
CA ILE A 102 -10.26 -2.15 -10.29
C ILE A 102 -9.15 -1.10 -10.31
N SER A 103 -9.04 -0.38 -11.42
CA SER A 103 -8.27 0.88 -11.46
C SER A 103 -9.19 2.03 -11.11
N PHE A 104 -8.82 2.79 -10.08
CA PHE A 104 -9.71 3.81 -9.55
C PHE A 104 -9.82 5.01 -10.49
N HIS A 105 -11.04 5.46 -10.73
CA HIS A 105 -11.31 6.68 -11.46
C HIS A 105 -11.84 7.76 -10.51
N LEU A 106 -11.13 8.89 -10.41
CA LEU A 106 -11.57 10.00 -9.58
C LEU A 106 -12.80 10.67 -10.21
N PRO A 107 -13.91 10.87 -9.45
CA PRO A 107 -15.05 11.63 -9.94
C PRO A 107 -14.65 13.07 -10.29
N THR A 108 -15.16 13.60 -11.39
CA THR A 108 -14.83 14.94 -11.89
C THR A 108 -15.86 16.00 -11.55
N THR A 109 -17.13 15.60 -11.32
CA THR A 109 -18.26 16.52 -11.12
C THR A 109 -18.61 16.70 -9.65
N THR A 110 -18.84 15.60 -8.95
CA THR A 110 -19.27 15.60 -7.54
C THR A 110 -18.27 14.81 -6.72
N SER A 111 -17.77 15.41 -5.63
CA SER A 111 -16.92 14.68 -4.69
C SER A 111 -17.70 13.54 -4.02
N LEU A 112 -16.99 12.49 -3.65
CA LEU A 112 -17.60 11.34 -2.97
C LEU A 112 -18.30 11.74 -1.65
N LEU A 113 -17.74 12.71 -0.93
CA LEU A 113 -18.35 13.26 0.28
C LEU A 113 -19.64 14.01 0.00
N GLN A 114 -19.63 14.90 -0.99
CA GLN A 114 -20.83 15.66 -1.36
C GLN A 114 -21.94 14.75 -1.89
N ALA A 115 -21.58 13.79 -2.74
CA ALA A 115 -22.53 12.81 -3.27
C ALA A 115 -23.17 12.01 -2.13
N HIS A 116 -22.40 11.58 -1.15
CA HIS A 116 -22.95 10.92 0.02
C HIS A 116 -23.82 11.85 0.88
N TYR A 117 -23.32 13.04 1.24
CA TYR A 117 -24.02 13.96 2.14
C TYR A 117 -25.41 14.33 1.61
N ASN A 118 -25.55 14.41 0.29
CA ASN A 118 -26.81 14.69 -0.39
C ASN A 118 -27.64 13.43 -0.73
N ASN A 119 -27.28 12.25 -0.20
CA ASN A 119 -27.89 10.96 -0.51
C ASN A 119 -27.99 10.66 -2.02
N ASN A 120 -26.99 11.10 -2.78
CA ASN A 120 -26.92 10.96 -4.24
C ASN A 120 -25.71 10.10 -4.65
N MET A 121 -25.46 9.01 -3.93
CA MET A 121 -24.43 8.04 -4.28
C MET A 121 -24.98 7.07 -5.33
N SER A 122 -25.16 7.57 -6.55
CA SER A 122 -25.77 6.84 -7.67
C SER A 122 -24.89 6.88 -8.91
N THR A 123 -25.10 5.96 -9.85
CA THR A 123 -24.43 5.98 -11.17
C THR A 123 -24.77 7.23 -11.98
N SER A 124 -25.89 7.91 -11.68
CA SER A 124 -26.27 9.17 -12.31
C SER A 124 -25.44 10.36 -11.80
N ALA A 125 -25.01 10.34 -10.54
CA ALA A 125 -24.17 11.39 -9.95
C ALA A 125 -22.67 11.10 -10.09
N ILE A 126 -22.30 9.81 -10.06
CA ILE A 126 -20.94 9.31 -10.20
C ILE A 126 -20.97 8.22 -11.28
N SER A 127 -20.66 8.61 -12.51
CA SER A 127 -20.83 7.79 -13.73
C SER A 127 -20.17 6.42 -13.72
N MET A 128 -19.15 6.22 -12.87
CA MET A 128 -18.42 4.96 -12.75
C MET A 128 -18.44 4.38 -11.33
N LEU A 129 -19.46 4.70 -10.53
CA LEU A 129 -19.59 4.17 -9.17
C LEU A 129 -19.66 2.64 -9.17
N LYS A 130 -18.84 2.00 -8.34
CA LYS A 130 -18.83 0.55 -8.13
C LYS A 130 -18.68 0.22 -6.65
N GLU A 131 -19.21 -0.93 -6.22
CA GLU A 131 -18.83 -1.51 -4.94
C GLU A 131 -17.44 -2.15 -5.06
N PHE A 132 -16.52 -1.80 -4.16
CA PHE A 132 -15.18 -2.37 -4.15
C PHE A 132 -15.20 -3.79 -3.55
N PRO A 133 -14.68 -4.82 -4.23
CA PRO A 133 -14.78 -6.22 -3.78
C PRO A 133 -13.86 -6.54 -2.60
N ARG A 134 -14.29 -7.48 -1.74
CA ARG A 134 -13.52 -7.95 -0.56
C ARG A 134 -12.24 -8.70 -0.94
N CYS A 135 -12.25 -9.39 -2.07
CA CYS A 135 -11.15 -10.21 -2.59
C CYS A 135 -11.00 -10.01 -4.11
N PRO A 136 -9.84 -10.31 -4.70
CA PRO A 136 -9.68 -10.28 -6.15
C PRO A 136 -10.62 -11.30 -6.82
N PRO A 137 -11.08 -11.03 -8.06
CA PRO A 137 -12.00 -11.90 -8.78
C PRO A 137 -11.36 -13.21 -9.26
N SER A 138 -10.04 -13.26 -9.40
CA SER A 138 -9.26 -14.44 -9.75
C SER A 138 -8.15 -14.68 -8.72
N SER A 139 -7.81 -15.95 -8.51
CA SER A 139 -6.64 -16.35 -7.72
C SER A 139 -5.32 -16.21 -8.49
N GLU A 140 -5.41 -16.08 -9.81
CA GLU A 140 -4.28 -15.80 -10.69
C GLU A 140 -4.04 -14.29 -10.75
N PHE A 141 -2.82 -13.91 -10.44
CA PHE A 141 -2.30 -12.55 -10.53
C PHE A 141 -1.50 -12.43 -11.81
N GLY A 142 -1.58 -11.29 -12.49
CA GLY A 142 -0.97 -11.14 -13.81
C GLY A 142 -1.67 -10.13 -14.69
N TYR A 143 -0.93 -9.63 -15.69
CA TYR A 143 -1.41 -8.63 -16.63
C TYR A 143 -2.69 -9.08 -17.34
N SER A 144 -3.78 -8.38 -17.08
CA SER A 144 -5.11 -8.71 -17.62
C SER A 144 -5.97 -7.46 -17.77
N PRO A 145 -7.05 -7.54 -18.57
CA PRO A 145 -8.01 -6.45 -18.71
C PRO A 145 -8.54 -6.00 -17.34
N THR A 146 -8.45 -4.70 -17.09
CA THR A 146 -8.76 -4.06 -15.81
C THR A 146 -10.04 -3.26 -15.91
N SER A 147 -10.92 -3.43 -14.93
CA SER A 147 -12.11 -2.60 -14.82
C SER A 147 -11.74 -1.21 -14.31
N VAL A 148 -12.13 -0.16 -15.03
CA VAL A 148 -12.03 1.21 -14.52
C VAL A 148 -13.31 1.56 -13.74
N GLY A 149 -13.15 2.20 -12.58
CA GLY A 149 -14.30 2.77 -11.88
C GLY A 149 -13.99 3.49 -10.58
N THR A 150 -14.95 4.28 -10.09
CA THR A 150 -14.93 4.88 -8.76
C THR A 150 -15.44 3.84 -7.76
N ALA A 151 -14.57 2.91 -7.38
CA ALA A 151 -14.94 1.84 -6.46
C ALA A 151 -14.85 2.29 -5.00
N VAL A 152 -15.90 2.00 -4.25
CA VAL A 152 -16.05 2.36 -2.84
C VAL A 152 -16.46 1.14 -2.04
N ARG A 153 -15.94 1.01 -0.82
CA ARG A 153 -16.47 0.07 0.17
C ARG A 153 -17.05 0.81 1.36
N THR A 154 -18.33 0.56 1.64
CA THR A 154 -19.01 1.03 2.84
C THR A 154 -18.89 0.00 3.96
N VAL A 155 -18.39 0.43 5.12
CA VAL A 155 -18.40 -0.37 6.36
C VAL A 155 -19.39 0.25 7.35
N ARG A 156 -19.61 -0.32 8.54
CA ARG A 156 -20.42 0.32 9.59
C ARG A 156 -19.52 1.06 10.58
N TYR A 157 -20.11 1.94 11.39
CA TYR A 157 -19.37 2.56 12.49
C TYR A 157 -18.91 1.51 13.47
N ASN A 158 -17.69 1.69 13.97
CA ASN A 158 -17.07 0.84 14.97
C ASN A 158 -16.82 -0.60 14.49
N THR A 159 -16.87 -0.84 13.18
CA THR A 159 -16.45 -2.11 12.57
C THR A 159 -14.93 -2.25 12.67
N THR A 160 -14.45 -3.36 13.21
CA THR A 160 -13.05 -3.75 13.16
C THR A 160 -12.75 -4.34 11.79
N VAL A 161 -11.89 -3.67 11.03
CA VAL A 161 -11.53 -4.06 9.67
C VAL A 161 -10.11 -4.59 9.64
N GLU A 162 -9.93 -5.79 9.11
CA GLU A 162 -8.62 -6.37 8.80
C GLU A 162 -8.40 -6.40 7.29
N ILE A 163 -7.21 -5.99 6.86
CA ILE A 163 -6.87 -5.90 5.45
C ILE A 163 -5.51 -6.52 5.23
N VAL A 164 -5.47 -7.53 4.37
CA VAL A 164 -4.24 -8.10 3.85
C VAL A 164 -3.98 -7.48 2.49
N PHE A 165 -2.91 -6.70 2.39
CA PHE A 165 -2.40 -6.25 1.11
C PHE A 165 -1.48 -7.33 0.56
N GLN A 166 -1.82 -7.90 -0.59
CA GLN A 166 -0.98 -8.83 -1.34
C GLN A 166 -0.36 -8.09 -2.51
N ASN A 167 0.96 -8.12 -2.59
CA ASN A 167 1.71 -7.70 -3.77
C ASN A 167 2.19 -8.97 -4.48
N PRO A 168 1.48 -9.44 -5.50
CA PRO A 168 1.75 -10.71 -6.11
C PRO A 168 2.97 -10.65 -7.03
N TYR A 169 3.54 -11.82 -7.30
CA TYR A 169 4.49 -11.98 -8.41
C TYR A 169 3.71 -11.98 -9.72
N SER A 170 3.91 -10.94 -10.55
CA SER A 170 3.38 -10.87 -11.91
C SER A 170 4.54 -11.16 -12.86
N SER A 171 4.49 -12.31 -13.53
CA SER A 171 5.58 -12.81 -14.37
C SER A 171 5.92 -11.81 -15.48
N GLY A 172 7.09 -11.19 -15.39
CA GLY A 172 7.65 -10.34 -16.44
C GLY A 172 7.24 -8.86 -16.41
N MET A 173 6.52 -8.39 -15.39
CA MET A 173 6.18 -6.97 -15.23
C MET A 173 6.72 -6.38 -13.94
N PHE A 174 6.89 -5.05 -13.93
CA PHE A 174 7.35 -4.29 -12.77
C PHE A 174 6.49 -4.56 -11.53
N SER A 175 7.08 -5.18 -10.50
CA SER A 175 6.56 -5.13 -9.14
C SER A 175 7.49 -4.25 -8.31
N ALA A 176 6.90 -3.36 -7.52
CA ALA A 176 7.60 -2.51 -6.57
C ALA A 176 6.91 -2.65 -5.22
N SER A 177 7.60 -2.28 -4.14
CA SER A 177 6.92 -2.19 -2.84
C SER A 177 5.89 -1.05 -2.85
N ASN A 178 4.70 -1.29 -2.29
CA ASN A 178 3.57 -0.37 -2.39
C ASN A 178 3.22 0.24 -1.03
N PRO A 179 3.45 1.55 -0.81
CA PRO A 179 3.05 2.23 0.42
C PRO A 179 1.53 2.50 0.42
N MET A 180 0.82 1.77 1.28
CA MET A 180 -0.62 1.83 1.47
C MET A 180 -0.95 2.75 2.65
N HIS A 181 -1.38 3.96 2.34
CA HIS A 181 -1.78 4.97 3.32
C HIS A 181 -3.29 4.96 3.54
N LEU A 182 -3.79 5.04 4.78
CA LEU A 182 -5.21 5.25 5.08
C LEU A 182 -5.44 6.65 5.66
N HIS A 183 -6.31 7.42 5.01
CA HIS A 183 -6.76 8.67 5.61
C HIS A 183 -7.70 8.43 6.79
N GLY A 184 -7.64 9.31 7.80
CA GLY A 184 -8.58 9.34 8.92
C GLY A 184 -8.36 8.29 10.01
N HIS A 185 -7.40 7.38 9.84
CA HIS A 185 -7.13 6.29 10.78
C HIS A 185 -5.64 5.99 10.83
N ASP A 186 -5.15 5.62 12.02
CA ASP A 186 -3.92 4.87 12.16
C ASP A 186 -4.18 3.37 12.08
N LEU A 187 -3.15 2.62 11.71
CA LEU A 187 -3.22 1.20 11.39
C LEU A 187 -2.32 0.43 12.36
N PHE A 188 -2.85 -0.63 12.95
CA PHE A 188 -2.04 -1.68 13.55
C PHE A 188 -1.44 -2.52 12.43
N ILE A 189 -0.13 -2.50 12.25
CA ILE A 189 0.54 -3.39 11.29
C ILE A 189 0.81 -4.71 12.02
N LEU A 190 0.00 -5.72 11.73
CA LEU A 190 0.01 -6.99 12.46
C LEU A 190 1.15 -7.90 12.02
N GLY A 191 1.54 -7.81 10.75
CA GLY A 191 2.59 -8.65 10.21
C GLY A 191 2.84 -8.38 8.75
N GLN A 192 3.97 -8.86 8.27
CA GLN A 192 4.36 -8.85 6.87
C GLN A 192 5.12 -10.13 6.54
N GLY A 193 5.07 -10.53 5.28
CA GLY A 193 5.76 -11.73 4.81
C GLY A 193 6.10 -11.63 3.34
N LEU A 194 6.97 -12.53 2.89
CA LEU A 194 7.28 -12.72 1.49
C LEU A 194 6.44 -13.87 0.92
N GLY A 195 6.17 -13.81 -0.38
CA GLY A 195 5.32 -14.76 -1.08
C GLY A 195 3.82 -14.45 -0.95
N LYS A 196 3.02 -15.49 -1.20
CA LYS A 196 1.57 -15.43 -1.07
C LYS A 196 1.17 -15.61 0.39
N PHE A 197 0.28 -14.75 0.88
CA PHE A 197 -0.29 -14.86 2.21
C PHE A 197 -1.03 -16.19 2.39
N ASP A 198 -0.71 -16.90 3.46
CA ASP A 198 -1.36 -18.12 3.90
C ASP A 198 -2.15 -17.83 5.19
N PRO A 199 -3.49 -17.76 5.15
CA PRO A 199 -4.28 -17.41 6.33
C PRO A 199 -4.16 -18.43 7.47
N VAL A 200 -3.79 -19.68 7.19
CA VAL A 200 -3.63 -20.71 8.23
C VAL A 200 -2.35 -20.49 9.01
N LYS A 201 -1.26 -20.18 8.30
CA LYS A 201 0.07 -20.01 8.88
C LYS A 201 0.33 -18.58 9.37
N ASP A 202 0.04 -17.60 8.52
CA ASP A 202 0.52 -16.23 8.70
C ASP A 202 -0.29 -15.46 9.75
N VAL A 203 -1.58 -15.75 9.90
CA VAL A 203 -2.41 -15.16 10.97
C VAL A 203 -1.90 -15.55 12.36
N GLN A 204 -1.36 -16.77 12.50
CA GLN A 204 -0.77 -17.22 13.77
C GLN A 204 0.52 -16.47 14.12
N ALA A 205 1.18 -15.86 13.12
CA ALA A 205 2.39 -15.08 13.29
C ALA A 205 2.12 -13.58 13.52
N TYR A 206 0.85 -13.16 13.61
CA TYR A 206 0.52 -11.75 13.85
C TYR A 206 1.03 -11.27 15.21
N ASN A 207 1.66 -10.11 15.21
CA ASN A 207 1.92 -9.35 16.41
C ASN A 207 0.63 -8.67 16.88
N LEU A 208 -0.01 -9.25 17.88
CA LEU A 208 -1.18 -8.69 18.56
C LEU A 208 -0.84 -8.07 19.92
N VAL A 209 0.45 -8.04 20.29
CA VAL A 209 0.92 -7.54 21.57
C VAL A 209 1.31 -6.08 21.47
N ASP A 210 2.27 -5.76 20.59
CA ASP A 210 2.84 -4.41 20.44
C ASP A 210 3.05 -3.99 18.96
N PRO A 211 2.09 -4.25 18.04
CA PRO A 211 2.27 -3.91 16.64
C PRO A 211 2.51 -2.41 16.47
N PRO A 212 3.36 -2.00 15.51
CA PRO A 212 3.59 -0.60 15.23
C PRO A 212 2.29 0.04 14.71
N VAL A 213 1.95 1.20 15.27
CA VAL A 213 0.78 1.98 14.88
C VAL A 213 1.19 3.10 13.92
N ARG A 214 0.70 3.07 12.68
CA ARG A 214 1.07 4.03 11.62
C ARG A 214 -0.09 4.29 10.67
N ASN A 215 -0.12 5.45 10.03
CA ASN A 215 -1.09 5.74 8.96
C ASN A 215 -0.73 5.12 7.60
N THR A 216 0.47 4.56 7.44
CA THR A 216 0.96 3.99 6.17
C THR A 216 1.67 2.66 6.41
N ALA A 217 1.23 1.62 5.72
CA ALA A 217 1.83 0.29 5.72
C ALA A 217 2.46 0.02 4.36
N LEU A 218 3.67 -0.55 4.32
CA LEU A 218 4.31 -0.91 3.06
C LEU A 218 3.97 -2.36 2.74
N ALA A 219 3.33 -2.64 1.60
CA ALA A 219 3.26 -4.00 1.07
C ALA A 219 4.58 -4.31 0.33
N PRO A 220 5.40 -5.27 0.82
CA PRO A 220 6.70 -5.60 0.23
C PRO A 220 6.56 -6.05 -1.22
N ILE A 221 7.61 -5.88 -2.01
CA ILE A 221 7.71 -6.53 -3.33
C ILE A 221 7.54 -8.04 -3.16
N TYR A 222 6.68 -8.65 -3.97
CA TYR A 222 6.36 -10.09 -3.93
C TYR A 222 5.93 -10.62 -2.56
N GLY A 223 5.38 -9.76 -1.70
CA GLY A 223 5.02 -10.11 -0.34
C GLY A 223 3.62 -9.65 0.03
N TRP A 224 3.35 -9.66 1.33
CA TRP A 224 2.09 -9.24 1.89
C TRP A 224 2.27 -8.46 3.18
N THR A 225 1.25 -7.68 3.55
CA THR A 225 1.18 -6.99 4.85
C THR A 225 -0.25 -6.99 5.35
N ALA A 226 -0.42 -7.42 6.60
CA ALA A 226 -1.70 -7.42 7.28
C ALA A 226 -1.80 -6.21 8.20
N ILE A 227 -2.92 -5.50 8.09
CA ILE A 227 -3.25 -4.37 8.95
C ILE A 227 -4.60 -4.58 9.61
N ARG A 228 -4.81 -3.93 10.76
CA ARG A 228 -6.12 -3.82 11.40
C ARG A 228 -6.36 -2.38 11.84
N PHE A 229 -7.61 -1.94 11.77
CA PHE A 229 -8.06 -0.66 12.33
C PHE A 229 -9.54 -0.74 12.70
N VAL A 230 -10.00 0.18 13.53
CA VAL A 230 -11.43 0.34 13.85
C VAL A 230 -11.96 1.51 13.04
N ALA A 231 -13.06 1.32 12.32
CA ALA A 231 -13.72 2.40 11.58
C ALA A 231 -14.49 3.33 12.54
N SER A 232 -13.76 4.21 13.24
CA SER A 232 -14.29 5.05 14.34
C SER A 232 -14.30 6.57 14.09
N ASN A 233 -13.74 7.05 12.98
CA ASN A 233 -13.86 8.42 12.43
C ASN A 233 -14.78 8.58 11.17
N PRO A 234 -16.05 9.05 11.28
CA PRO A 234 -17.02 9.01 10.17
C PRO A 234 -16.64 9.90 8.99
N GLY A 235 -16.67 9.38 7.76
CA GLY A 235 -16.35 10.17 6.57
C GLY A 235 -15.88 9.39 5.34
N THR A 236 -15.34 10.12 4.36
CA THR A 236 -14.83 9.58 3.08
C THR A 236 -13.31 9.72 3.00
N TYR A 237 -12.58 8.64 2.76
CA TYR A 237 -11.13 8.53 2.95
C TYR A 237 -10.42 7.82 1.79
N ALA A 238 -9.47 8.48 1.16
CA ALA A 238 -8.66 7.87 0.11
C ALA A 238 -7.57 6.95 0.67
N ARG A 239 -7.03 6.05 -0.15
CA ARG A 239 -5.87 5.21 0.12
C ARG A 239 -4.92 5.14 -1.08
N THR A 240 -3.88 5.97 -1.07
CA THR A 240 -2.59 5.79 -1.80
C THR A 240 -1.62 6.90 -1.39
N HIS A 241 -0.32 6.59 -1.23
CA HIS A 241 0.72 7.61 -1.02
C HIS A 241 1.64 7.80 -2.25
N THR A 242 1.58 6.93 -3.25
CA THR A 242 2.59 6.93 -4.32
C THR A 242 2.21 7.85 -5.48
N ARG A 243 2.91 8.99 -5.60
CA ARG A 243 2.82 9.94 -6.73
C ARG A 243 3.75 9.60 -7.91
N MET A 244 4.58 8.55 -7.83
CA MET A 244 5.72 8.36 -8.76
C MET A 244 5.39 7.80 -10.14
N TYR A 245 4.16 7.40 -10.41
CA TYR A 245 3.71 7.20 -11.79
C TYR A 245 2.38 7.93 -11.97
N LYS A 246 2.25 8.67 -13.07
CA LYS A 246 1.00 9.30 -13.58
C LYS A 246 -0.21 8.34 -13.68
N PHE A 247 -0.02 7.06 -13.33
CA PHE A 247 -0.91 5.92 -13.54
C PHE A 247 -1.31 5.18 -12.24
N MET A 248 -0.79 5.58 -11.06
CA MET A 248 -1.24 5.00 -9.78
C MET A 248 -2.45 5.77 -9.24
N ARG A 249 -3.66 5.28 -9.54
CA ARG A 249 -4.92 5.83 -9.04
C ARG A 249 -5.43 4.94 -7.90
N GLY A 250 -5.42 5.48 -6.68
CA GLY A 250 -5.71 4.75 -5.45
C GLY A 250 -7.18 4.50 -5.15
N LEU A 251 -7.44 3.54 -4.26
CA LEU A 251 -8.76 3.19 -3.77
C LEU A 251 -9.26 4.21 -2.74
N VAL A 252 -10.57 4.50 -2.68
CA VAL A 252 -11.17 5.35 -1.64
C VAL A 252 -12.14 4.51 -0.81
N PHE A 253 -11.89 4.41 0.49
CA PHE A 253 -12.85 3.88 1.46
C PHE A 253 -13.81 4.99 1.85
N ILE A 254 -15.08 4.67 1.97
CA ILE A 254 -16.06 5.63 2.47
C ILE A 254 -16.84 4.92 3.55
N TRP A 255 -17.00 5.52 4.72
CA TRP A 255 -17.79 4.90 5.77
C TRP A 255 -18.77 5.90 6.39
N PHE A 256 -19.97 5.38 6.68
CA PHE A 256 -21.01 6.06 7.45
C PHE A 256 -21.57 5.19 8.57
N PRO A 257 -21.96 5.78 9.72
CA PRO A 257 -22.75 5.09 10.71
C PRO A 257 -24.05 4.61 10.05
N VAL A 258 -24.27 3.30 10.05
CA VAL A 258 -25.59 2.75 9.79
C VAL A 258 -26.35 2.90 11.10
N HIS A 259 -27.35 3.78 11.12
CA HIS A 259 -28.34 3.85 12.19
C HIS A 259 -29.20 2.58 12.19
#